data_AF-A0A7S1KDL4-F1
#
_entry.id   AF-A0A7S1KDL4-F1
#
_cell.length_a   1.000
_cell.length_b   1.000
_cell.length_c   1.000
_cell.angle_alpha   90.00
_cell.angle_beta   90.00
_cell.angle_gamma   90.00
#
_symmetry.space_group_name_H-M   'P 1'
#
loop_
_entity.id
_entity.type
_entity.pdbx_description
1 polymer ?
#
loop_
_entity_poly.entity_id
_entity_poly.type
_entity_poly.pdbx_seq_one_letter_code
_entity_poly.pdbx_strand_id
1 'polypeptide(L)'
;IDEVDNEVRRTKAGVIDLVQSRGGRWAADSADDCGGGENVHINAGGEAFTVPRRFFRSLEGTLVAETFSSRWHDGLLRDSEGRVFLDLHPPAFESFVNELVRHHWHHELHKTATTSERLDVPRELEDDPSVVFVFKLLMQPMALDTPVRDDDAAMVVMDVAEESESAAHERAHSALSDALKRLEGYKRRLEGLSGRLQHLREATKRRVALMSPFLQRKDDGQDEEIVSVTVLGRRVSTRLSTLMAMGEHSTIYNRFRRWSDADIISATPIDSLRLIVDLCRRFALTAELPGQAALPGGSLESGPMWRTLDDKRQELFLDMLAMYNLRREDFCRGPEGSTLMCGGEMIGPLAKWMRSGERMHHMQLLYKASRDGFEYIRLAEKLSDPHRALLILVRSSPGRELLAIHLDGPVRLPR
;
A
#
# COMPACT_ATOMS: atom_id res chain seq x y z
N ILE A 1 23.04 18.38 -26.56
CA ILE A 1 23.74 18.14 -25.28
C ILE A 1 23.05 18.92 -24.17
N ASP A 2 22.91 20.24 -24.33
CA ASP A 2 22.24 21.12 -23.36
C ASP A 2 20.79 20.69 -23.04
N GLU A 3 20.05 20.19 -24.04
CA GLU A 3 18.70 19.67 -23.84
C GLU A 3 18.66 18.47 -22.87
N VAL A 4 19.58 17.52 -23.03
CA VAL A 4 19.66 16.32 -22.20
C VAL A 4 20.16 16.66 -20.78
N ASP A 5 21.11 17.59 -20.68
CA ASP A 5 21.60 18.10 -19.39
C ASP A 5 20.49 18.83 -18.60
N ASN A 6 19.68 19.64 -19.28
CA ASN A 6 18.52 20.28 -18.69
C ASN A 6 17.44 19.26 -18.24
N GLU A 7 17.19 18.22 -19.03
CA GLU A 7 16.26 17.15 -18.68
C GLU A 7 16.73 16.37 -17.44
N VAL A 8 18.04 16.06 -17.35
CA VAL A 8 18.68 15.41 -16.20
C VAL A 8 18.50 16.25 -14.93
N ARG A 9 18.82 17.56 -14.98
CA ARG A 9 18.63 18.46 -13.82
C ARG A 9 17.16 18.55 -13.40
N ARG A 10 16.25 18.69 -14.36
CA ARG A 10 14.80 18.76 -14.11
C ARG A 10 14.27 17.48 -13.46
N THR A 11 14.73 16.33 -13.93
CA THR A 11 14.35 15.03 -13.38
C THR A 11 14.87 14.85 -11.96
N LYS A 12 16.16 15.18 -11.69
CA LYS A 12 16.72 15.17 -10.33
C LYS A 12 15.92 16.06 -9.37
N ALA A 13 15.65 17.31 -9.77
CA ALA A 13 14.87 18.24 -8.97
C ALA A 13 13.44 17.71 -8.69
N GLY A 14 12.77 17.16 -9.70
CA GLY A 14 11.42 16.61 -9.53
C GLY A 14 11.36 15.37 -8.63
N VAL A 15 12.44 14.59 -8.53
CA VAL A 15 12.53 13.47 -7.58
C VAL A 15 12.73 13.96 -6.14
N ILE A 16 13.59 14.96 -5.95
CA ILE A 16 13.83 15.59 -4.64
C ILE A 16 12.53 16.23 -4.13
N ASP A 17 11.86 17.01 -4.98
CA ASP A 17 10.60 17.67 -4.67
C ASP A 17 9.50 16.68 -4.30
N LEU A 18 9.42 15.52 -4.96
CA LEU A 18 8.46 14.48 -4.65
C LEU A 18 8.62 13.91 -3.23
N VAL A 19 9.85 13.79 -2.73
CA VAL A 19 10.11 13.31 -1.36
C VAL A 19 9.88 14.43 -0.35
N GLN A 20 10.39 15.63 -0.63
CA GLN A 20 10.30 16.77 0.29
C GLN A 20 8.88 17.31 0.44
N SER A 21 8.09 17.32 -0.64
CA SER A 21 6.68 17.72 -0.61
C SER A 21 5.83 16.85 0.34
N ARG A 22 6.26 15.62 0.62
CA ARG A 22 5.63 14.72 1.60
C ARG A 22 6.36 14.65 2.95
N GLY A 23 7.23 15.63 3.23
CA GLY A 23 7.97 15.73 4.49
C GLY A 23 9.13 14.75 4.63
N GLY A 24 9.56 14.10 3.54
CA GLY A 24 10.73 13.24 3.52
C GLY A 24 12.04 14.01 3.28
N ARG A 25 13.17 13.41 3.67
CA ARG A 25 14.52 13.95 3.42
C ARG A 25 15.22 13.18 2.29
N TRP A 26 15.59 13.85 1.20
CA TRP A 26 16.27 13.21 0.07
C TRP A 26 17.69 12.73 0.42
N ALA A 27 18.48 13.61 1.05
CA ALA A 27 19.76 13.24 1.64
C ALA A 27 19.49 12.64 3.02
N ALA A 28 19.56 11.31 3.12
CA ALA A 28 19.83 10.68 4.39
C ALA A 28 21.34 10.80 4.59
N ASP A 29 21.79 11.85 5.28
CA ASP A 29 23.19 11.97 5.65
C ASP A 29 23.63 10.70 6.37
N SER A 30 24.82 10.24 5.98
CA SER A 30 25.52 9.06 6.47
C SER A 30 25.31 8.81 7.97
N ALA A 31 24.84 7.60 8.30
CA ALA A 31 25.01 6.80 9.53
C ALA A 31 24.91 7.41 10.94
N ASP A 32 25.03 8.73 11.13
CA ASP A 32 25.33 9.37 12.42
C ASP A 32 24.37 10.51 12.78
N ASP A 33 23.50 10.97 11.87
CA ASP A 33 22.41 11.89 12.24
C ASP A 33 21.20 11.11 12.78
N CYS A 34 21.44 10.34 13.85
CA CYS A 34 20.41 9.61 14.60
C CYS A 34 19.64 10.53 15.55
N GLY A 35 19.17 11.68 15.05
CA GLY A 35 18.33 12.62 15.81
C GLY A 35 16.96 12.07 16.22
N GLY A 36 16.56 10.90 15.71
CA GLY A 36 15.43 10.15 16.24
C GLY A 36 15.91 9.17 17.30
N GLY A 37 15.36 9.21 18.51
CA GLY A 37 15.72 8.29 19.60
C GLY A 37 15.76 6.81 19.19
N GLU A 38 16.57 6.03 19.92
CA GLU A 38 16.73 4.58 19.76
C GLU A 38 15.39 3.84 19.75
N ASN A 39 14.41 4.38 20.47
CA ASN A 39 13.04 3.89 20.55
C ASN A 39 12.09 4.75 19.72
N VAL A 40 11.15 4.07 19.05
CA VAL A 40 10.03 4.71 18.37
C VAL A 40 8.78 4.52 19.20
N HIS A 41 8.10 5.63 19.52
CA HIS A 41 6.78 5.62 20.15
C HIS A 41 5.71 5.64 19.07
N ILE A 42 4.87 4.61 19.07
CA ILE A 42 3.89 4.35 18.02
C ILE A 42 2.51 4.30 18.67
N ASN A 43 1.53 4.97 18.09
CA ASN A 43 0.11 4.74 18.36
C ASN A 43 -0.46 3.92 17.21
N ALA A 44 -0.69 2.62 17.44
CA ALA A 44 -1.35 1.76 16.46
C ALA A 44 -2.83 1.67 16.82
N GLY A 45 -3.65 2.43 16.11
CA GLY A 45 -5.12 2.34 16.21
C GLY A 45 -5.74 2.69 17.57
N GLY A 46 -5.04 3.45 18.40
CA GLY A 46 -5.47 3.89 19.74
C GLY A 46 -4.64 3.31 20.88
N GLU A 47 -3.72 2.40 20.59
CA GLU A 47 -2.88 1.72 21.59
C GLU A 47 -1.41 2.10 21.40
N ALA A 48 -0.72 2.38 22.52
CA ALA A 48 0.64 2.89 22.50
C ALA A 48 1.66 1.75 22.59
N PHE A 49 2.62 1.75 21.68
CA PHE A 49 3.74 0.83 21.61
C PHE A 49 5.05 1.60 21.67
N THR A 50 6.06 0.99 22.27
CA THR A 50 7.44 1.50 22.24
C THR A 50 8.33 0.38 21.74
N VAL A 51 8.95 0.59 20.58
CA VAL A 51 9.76 -0.44 19.90
C VAL A 51 11.11 0.15 19.50
N PRO A 52 12.24 -0.51 19.77
CA PRO A 52 13.54 -0.08 19.28
C PRO A 52 13.57 0.00 17.76
N ARG A 53 14.03 1.13 17.21
CA ARG A 53 14.09 1.36 15.75
C ARG A 53 14.94 0.30 15.04
N ARG A 54 15.96 -0.23 15.72
CA ARG A 54 16.83 -1.29 15.19
C ARG A 54 16.06 -2.54 14.75
N PHE A 55 14.93 -2.86 15.41
CA PHE A 55 14.12 -4.02 15.06
C PHE A 55 13.43 -3.83 13.71
N PHE A 56 12.86 -2.66 13.43
CA PHE A 56 12.27 -2.39 12.11
C PHE A 56 13.34 -2.35 11.01
N ARG A 57 14.51 -1.78 11.31
CA ARG A 57 15.62 -1.69 10.35
C ARG A 57 16.25 -3.05 9.99
N SER A 58 16.07 -4.10 10.81
CA SER A 58 16.57 -5.43 10.45
C SER A 58 15.81 -6.10 9.31
N LEU A 59 14.65 -5.54 8.91
CA LEU A 59 13.86 -6.00 7.77
C LEU A 59 14.10 -5.11 6.55
N GLU A 60 15.36 -4.94 6.15
CA GLU A 60 15.74 -4.06 5.04
C GLU A 60 14.98 -4.41 3.75
N GLY A 61 14.63 -3.39 2.96
CA GLY A 61 13.85 -3.58 1.73
C GLY A 61 12.36 -3.84 1.95
N THR A 62 11.83 -3.62 3.16
CA THR A 62 10.39 -3.72 3.46
C THR A 62 9.75 -2.36 3.75
N LEU A 63 8.42 -2.28 3.63
CA LEU A 63 7.66 -1.06 3.93
C LEU A 63 7.85 -0.60 5.37
N VAL A 64 7.93 -1.53 6.33
CA VAL A 64 8.13 -1.17 7.74
C VAL A 64 9.52 -0.57 7.99
N ALA A 65 10.56 -1.13 7.37
CA ALA A 65 11.91 -0.58 7.48
C ALA A 65 12.00 0.80 6.85
N GLU A 66 11.36 1.00 5.71
CA GLU A 66 11.28 2.30 5.05
C GLU A 66 10.50 3.31 5.90
N THR A 67 9.34 2.91 6.46
CA THR A 67 8.49 3.77 7.30
C THR A 67 9.25 4.32 8.50
N PHE A 68 10.05 3.48 9.15
CA PHE A 68 10.84 3.86 10.31
C PHE A 68 12.30 4.20 9.98
N SER A 69 12.59 4.45 8.71
CA SER A 69 13.85 5.06 8.30
C SER A 69 13.89 6.54 8.73
N SER A 70 15.09 7.14 8.79
CA SER A 70 15.22 8.58 9.03
C SER A 70 14.64 9.42 7.91
N ARG A 71 14.42 8.83 6.73
CA ARG A 71 13.93 9.53 5.53
C ARG A 71 12.56 10.18 5.76
N TRP A 72 11.65 9.51 6.46
CA TRP A 72 10.25 9.95 6.58
C TRP A 72 9.89 10.54 7.94
N HIS A 73 10.86 10.70 8.85
CA HIS A 73 10.60 11.03 10.26
C HIS A 73 9.68 12.25 10.48
N ASP A 74 9.85 13.29 9.66
CA ASP A 74 9.09 14.54 9.74
C ASP A 74 7.78 14.49 8.94
N GLY A 75 7.66 13.55 7.99
CA GLY A 75 6.49 13.37 7.14
C GLY A 75 5.45 12.40 7.70
N LEU A 76 5.80 11.60 8.70
CA LEU A 76 4.87 10.62 9.31
C LEU A 76 3.73 11.30 10.05
N LEU A 77 2.55 10.69 9.96
CA LEU A 77 1.38 11.11 10.72
C LEU A 77 1.62 10.89 12.22
N ARG A 78 1.21 11.86 13.06
CA ARG A 78 1.42 11.82 14.50
C ARG A 78 0.15 12.15 15.26
N ASP A 79 -0.04 11.46 16.39
CA ASP A 79 -1.16 11.76 17.28
C ASP A 79 -0.91 13.01 18.15
N SER A 80 -1.90 13.39 18.96
CA SER A 80 -1.82 14.55 19.86
C SER A 80 -0.74 14.43 20.94
N GLU A 81 -0.19 13.24 21.16
CA GLU A 81 0.92 12.98 22.09
C GLU A 81 2.27 12.94 21.37
N GLY A 82 2.31 13.26 20.06
CA GLY A 82 3.52 13.31 19.24
C GLY A 82 4.05 11.93 18.81
N ARG A 83 3.30 10.85 19.07
CA ARG A 83 3.66 9.48 18.68
C ARG A 83 3.37 9.26 17.20
N VAL A 84 4.17 8.43 16.53
CA VAL A 84 3.89 8.03 15.13
C VAL A 84 2.58 7.27 15.11
N PHE A 85 1.61 7.71 14.30
CA PHE A 85 0.32 7.07 14.19
C PHE A 85 0.28 6.08 13.04
N LEU A 86 -0.09 4.83 13.34
CA LEU A 86 -0.39 3.81 12.34
C LEU A 86 -1.87 3.45 12.43
N ASP A 87 -2.60 3.60 11.33
CA ASP A 87 -4.03 3.28 11.27
C ASP A 87 -4.25 1.77 11.08
N LEU A 88 -3.76 0.98 12.04
CA LEU A 88 -3.75 -0.48 12.05
C LEU A 88 -4.53 -1.02 13.24
N HIS A 89 -4.96 -2.28 13.16
CA HIS A 89 -5.59 -2.96 14.29
C HIS A 89 -4.56 -3.30 15.38
N PRO A 90 -4.73 -2.83 16.62
CA PRO A 90 -3.70 -2.95 17.64
C PRO A 90 -3.28 -4.40 17.97
N PRO A 91 -4.20 -5.36 18.20
CA PRO A 91 -3.83 -6.77 18.41
C PRO A 91 -3.02 -7.41 17.27
N ALA A 92 -3.32 -7.03 16.02
CA ALA A 92 -2.58 -7.51 14.85
C ALA A 92 -1.18 -6.89 14.77
N PHE A 93 -1.07 -5.60 15.09
CA PHE A 93 0.22 -4.92 15.17
C PHE A 93 1.09 -5.43 16.32
N GLU A 94 0.48 -5.73 17.48
CA GLU A 94 1.16 -6.37 18.61
C GLU A 94 1.73 -7.73 18.21
N SER A 95 0.95 -8.56 17.50
CA SER A 95 1.41 -9.84 16.98
C SER A 95 2.61 -9.68 16.03
N PHE A 96 2.57 -8.65 15.17
CA PHE A 96 3.69 -8.30 14.30
C PHE A 96 4.95 -7.90 15.09
N VAL A 97 4.80 -7.02 16.08
CA VAL A 97 5.93 -6.59 16.94
C VAL A 97 6.51 -7.76 17.72
N ASN A 98 5.68 -8.63 18.28
CA ASN A 98 6.15 -9.81 19.01
C ASN A 98 6.97 -10.74 18.11
N GLU A 99 6.51 -10.96 16.88
CA GLU A 99 7.26 -11.77 15.91
C GLU A 99 8.56 -11.10 15.47
N LEU A 100 8.54 -9.77 15.30
CA LEU A 100 9.74 -8.97 15.02
C LEU A 100 10.80 -9.12 16.12
N VAL A 101 10.39 -9.06 17.39
CA VAL A 101 11.28 -9.24 18.54
C VAL A 101 11.85 -10.67 18.57
N ARG A 102 11.01 -11.69 18.35
CA ARG A 102 11.47 -13.09 18.28
C ARG A 102 12.50 -13.29 17.17
N HIS A 103 12.21 -12.76 15.98
CA HIS A 103 13.12 -12.83 14.84
C HIS A 103 14.48 -12.21 15.16
N HIS A 104 14.48 -11.01 15.77
CA HIS A 104 15.70 -10.34 16.18
C HIS A 104 16.49 -11.16 17.22
N TRP A 105 15.81 -11.68 18.25
CA TRP A 105 16.42 -12.50 19.30
C TRP A 105 17.06 -13.78 18.75
N HIS A 106 16.38 -14.47 17.81
CA HIS A 106 16.94 -15.64 17.14
C HIS A 106 18.20 -15.31 16.34
N HIS A 107 18.21 -14.17 15.64
CA HIS A 107 19.37 -13.73 14.87
C HIS A 107 20.58 -13.41 15.78
N GLU A 108 20.37 -12.71 16.89
CA GLU A 108 21.45 -12.40 17.84
C GLU A 108 22.04 -13.65 18.51
N LEU A 109 21.19 -14.61 18.91
CA LEU A 109 21.64 -15.84 19.56
C LEU A 109 22.39 -16.79 18.62
N HIS A 110 21.92 -16.94 17.39
CA HIS A 110 22.44 -17.96 16.48
C HIS A 110 23.54 -17.46 15.53
N LYS A 111 23.83 -16.14 15.49
CA LYS A 111 24.83 -15.51 14.59
C LYS A 111 24.79 -16.08 13.17
N THR A 112 23.61 -16.42 12.69
CA THR A 112 23.44 -16.97 11.35
C THR A 112 23.70 -15.86 10.36
N ALA A 113 24.66 -16.06 9.46
CA ALA A 113 25.09 -15.07 8.46
C ALA A 113 24.01 -14.67 7.43
N THR A 114 22.83 -15.28 7.51
CA THR A 114 21.70 -15.02 6.63
C THR A 114 20.55 -14.51 7.47
N THR A 115 20.45 -13.20 7.62
CA THR A 115 19.23 -12.55 8.12
C THR A 115 18.10 -12.94 7.16
N SER A 116 17.14 -13.74 7.59
CA SER A 116 15.91 -13.88 6.80
C SER A 116 15.26 -12.51 6.74
N GLU A 117 15.22 -11.89 5.56
CA GLU A 117 14.60 -10.58 5.33
C GLU A 117 13.07 -10.62 5.44
N ARG A 118 12.51 -11.77 5.83
CA ARG A 118 11.08 -12.05 5.79
C ARG A 118 10.58 -12.57 7.12
N LEU A 119 9.59 -11.85 7.64
CA LEU A 119 8.78 -12.24 8.78
C LEU A 119 7.55 -13.01 8.27
N ASP A 120 7.36 -14.23 8.76
CA ASP A 120 6.18 -15.03 8.44
C ASP A 120 5.09 -14.85 9.50
N VAL A 121 3.83 -15.04 9.09
CA VAL A 121 2.70 -15.00 10.01
C VAL A 121 2.78 -16.22 10.93
N PRO A 122 2.61 -16.07 12.27
CA PRO A 122 2.56 -17.22 13.18
C PRO A 122 1.47 -18.21 12.76
N ARG A 123 1.77 -19.51 12.76
CA ARG A 123 0.84 -20.57 12.31
C ARG A 123 -0.53 -20.52 12.99
N GLU A 124 -0.57 -20.13 14.25
CA GLU A 124 -1.79 -20.01 15.06
C GLU A 124 -2.70 -18.84 14.61
N LEU A 125 -2.15 -17.89 13.85
CA LEU A 125 -2.80 -16.66 13.41
C LEU A 125 -2.90 -16.56 11.89
N GLU A 126 -2.56 -17.62 11.15
CA GLU A 126 -2.67 -17.65 9.68
C GLU A 126 -4.12 -17.47 9.20
N ASP A 127 -5.09 -17.82 10.03
CA ASP A 127 -6.52 -17.65 9.76
C ASP A 127 -7.07 -16.27 10.21
N ASP A 128 -6.26 -15.45 10.90
CA ASP A 128 -6.68 -14.12 11.33
C ASP A 128 -6.40 -13.09 10.21
N PRO A 129 -7.44 -12.52 9.56
CA PRO A 129 -7.24 -11.59 8.46
C PRO A 129 -6.55 -10.30 8.86
N SER A 130 -6.74 -9.82 10.09
CA SER A 130 -6.18 -8.56 10.54
C SER A 130 -4.67 -8.75 10.75
N VAL A 131 -4.26 -9.88 11.32
CA VAL A 131 -2.85 -10.27 11.43
C VAL A 131 -2.24 -10.44 10.04
N VAL A 132 -2.83 -11.28 9.18
CA VAL A 132 -2.31 -11.52 7.83
C VAL A 132 -2.24 -10.22 7.03
N PHE A 133 -3.22 -9.33 7.16
CA PHE A 133 -3.22 -8.03 6.50
C PHE A 133 -2.06 -7.16 6.98
N VAL A 134 -1.87 -7.01 8.29
CA VAL A 134 -0.79 -6.19 8.86
C VAL A 134 0.57 -6.73 8.43
N PHE A 135 0.80 -8.04 8.51
CA PHE A 135 2.05 -8.65 8.07
C PHE A 135 2.28 -8.40 6.58
N LYS A 136 1.30 -8.70 5.71
CA LYS A 136 1.47 -8.50 4.26
C LYS A 136 1.68 -7.03 3.90
N LEU A 137 1.02 -6.10 4.59
CA LEU A 137 1.18 -4.66 4.39
C LEU A 137 2.59 -4.21 4.79
N LEU A 138 3.01 -4.51 6.00
CA LEU A 138 4.30 -4.06 6.54
C LEU A 138 5.50 -4.75 5.88
N MET A 139 5.32 -5.97 5.39
CA MET A 139 6.33 -6.75 4.66
C MET A 139 6.31 -6.52 3.15
N GLN A 140 5.56 -5.53 2.64
CA GLN A 140 5.59 -5.24 1.21
C GLN A 140 7.02 -4.90 0.76
N PRO A 141 7.48 -5.47 -0.37
CA PRO A 141 8.82 -5.20 -0.86
C PRO A 141 8.92 -3.74 -1.32
N MET A 142 9.97 -3.08 -0.85
CA MET A 142 10.36 -1.74 -1.23
C MET A 142 11.62 -1.83 -2.08
N ALA A 143 11.58 -1.24 -3.27
CA ALA A 143 12.79 -1.12 -4.06
C ALA A 143 13.83 -0.33 -3.26
N LEU A 144 14.96 -0.95 -2.92
CA LEU A 144 16.10 -0.25 -2.35
C LEU A 144 16.66 0.70 -3.41
N ASP A 145 16.99 1.93 -3.00
CA ASP A 145 17.71 2.83 -3.88
C ASP A 145 19.08 2.19 -4.16
N THR A 146 19.42 1.98 -5.43
CA THR A 146 20.84 2.05 -5.80
C THR A 146 21.14 3.54 -5.84
N PRO A 147 21.88 4.10 -4.86
CA PRO A 147 22.14 5.53 -4.86
C PRO A 147 22.87 5.88 -6.14
N VAL A 148 22.30 6.83 -6.90
CA VAL A 148 23.08 7.54 -7.91
C VAL A 148 24.05 8.39 -7.10
N ARG A 149 25.30 7.94 -6.97
CA ARG A 149 26.34 8.65 -6.21
C ARG A 149 26.42 10.07 -6.74
N ASP A 150 26.54 11.07 -5.87
CA ASP A 150 26.73 12.46 -6.33
C ASP A 150 27.99 12.61 -7.21
N ASP A 151 28.95 11.69 -7.09
CA ASP A 151 30.09 11.51 -8.01
C ASP A 151 29.66 11.33 -9.48
N ASP A 152 28.52 10.69 -9.76
CA ASP A 152 28.01 10.47 -11.11
C ASP A 152 27.47 11.77 -11.75
N ALA A 153 27.09 12.76 -10.94
CA ALA A 153 26.67 14.09 -11.38
C ALA A 153 27.86 15.07 -11.42
N ALA A 154 28.84 14.91 -10.53
CA ALA A 154 30.05 15.73 -10.49
C ALA A 154 31.05 15.38 -11.61
N MET A 155 31.10 14.13 -12.07
CA MET A 155 31.95 13.69 -13.21
C MET A 155 31.58 14.28 -14.57
N VAL A 156 30.49 15.06 -14.66
CA VAL A 156 30.03 15.71 -15.89
C VAL A 156 30.70 17.08 -16.09
N VAL A 157 31.38 17.61 -15.06
CA VAL A 157 32.02 18.93 -15.12
C VAL A 157 33.54 18.79 -15.17
N MET A 158 34.10 19.25 -16.30
CA MET A 158 35.51 19.48 -16.64
C MET A 158 36.37 18.28 -17.06
N ASP A 159 36.56 18.17 -18.38
CA ASP A 159 37.80 17.66 -18.99
C ASP A 159 38.05 18.36 -20.34
N VAL A 160 37.95 19.71 -20.34
CA VAL A 160 38.20 20.58 -21.50
C VAL A 160 39.17 21.70 -21.13
N ALA A 161 40.44 21.34 -20.95
CA ALA A 161 41.63 22.20 -20.91
C ALA A 161 42.82 21.26 -20.60
N GLU A 162 43.93 21.17 -21.31
CA GLU A 162 44.64 21.96 -22.32
C GLU A 162 45.52 20.96 -23.09
N GLU A 163 45.82 21.20 -24.38
CA GLU A 163 47.21 21.08 -24.85
C GLU A 163 47.46 21.73 -26.21
N SER A 164 48.69 22.24 -26.30
CA SER A 164 49.25 23.27 -27.16
C SER A 164 49.33 22.97 -28.66
N GLU A 165 49.37 24.07 -29.42
CA GLU A 165 49.68 24.18 -30.84
C GLU A 165 50.99 23.48 -31.26
N SER A 166 50.93 22.54 -32.22
CA SER A 166 51.76 22.55 -33.44
C SER A 166 51.50 21.34 -34.37
N ALA A 167 51.67 21.57 -35.67
CA ALA A 167 51.51 20.73 -36.87
C ALA A 167 50.07 20.56 -37.40
N ALA A 168 49.78 21.36 -38.42
CA ALA A 168 48.48 22.00 -38.57
C ALA A 168 47.49 21.38 -39.57
N HIS A 169 47.73 20.22 -40.22
CA HIS A 169 46.73 19.69 -41.17
C HIS A 169 46.42 18.18 -41.03
N GLU A 170 47.38 17.29 -40.75
CA GLU A 170 47.06 15.87 -40.51
C GLU A 170 46.61 15.58 -39.07
N ARG A 171 47.11 16.33 -38.08
CA ARG A 171 46.65 16.23 -36.67
C ARG A 171 45.27 16.85 -36.46
N ALA A 172 44.83 17.76 -37.31
CA ALA A 172 43.51 18.37 -37.21
C ALA A 172 42.40 17.33 -37.44
N HIS A 173 42.60 16.41 -38.38
CA HIS A 173 41.65 15.31 -38.62
C HIS A 173 41.63 14.29 -37.49
N SER A 174 42.79 13.94 -36.91
CA SER A 174 42.81 13.02 -35.76
C SER A 174 42.23 13.69 -34.51
N ALA A 175 42.56 14.95 -34.24
CA ALA A 175 42.02 15.72 -33.11
C ALA A 175 40.51 15.94 -33.24
N LEU A 176 39.99 16.21 -34.44
CA LEU A 176 38.55 16.30 -34.68
C LEU A 176 37.85 14.94 -34.49
N SER A 177 38.46 13.85 -34.97
CA SER A 177 37.94 12.48 -34.78
C SER A 177 37.92 12.10 -33.30
N ASP A 178 38.96 12.45 -32.54
CA ASP A 178 39.03 12.20 -31.10
C ASP A 178 38.04 13.08 -30.32
N ALA A 179 37.85 14.33 -30.72
CA ALA A 179 36.82 15.22 -30.16
C ALA A 179 35.40 14.67 -30.42
N LEU A 180 35.12 14.17 -31.62
CA LEU A 180 33.85 13.54 -31.96
C LEU A 180 33.60 12.25 -31.15
N LYS A 181 34.62 11.40 -31.00
CA LYS A 181 34.53 10.20 -30.15
C LYS A 181 34.27 10.54 -28.68
N ARG A 182 34.88 11.61 -28.17
CA ARG A 182 34.64 12.12 -26.81
C ARG A 182 33.20 12.63 -26.67
N LEU A 183 32.70 13.39 -27.64
CA LEU A 183 31.32 13.88 -27.67
C LEU A 183 30.30 12.73 -27.73
N GLU A 184 30.55 11.70 -28.54
CA GLU A 184 29.70 10.50 -28.57
C GLU A 184 29.74 9.72 -27.25
N GLY A 185 30.93 9.60 -26.64
CA GLY A 185 31.09 8.99 -25.32
C GLY A 185 30.32 9.76 -24.24
N TYR A 186 30.37 11.10 -24.29
CA TYR A 186 29.64 11.98 -23.39
C TYR A 186 28.13 11.87 -23.59
N LYS A 187 27.64 11.87 -24.84
CA LYS A 187 26.23 11.66 -25.18
C LYS A 187 25.72 10.32 -24.63
N ARG A 188 26.45 9.22 -24.84
CA ARG A 188 26.09 7.89 -24.30
C ARG A 188 26.01 7.88 -22.77
N ARG A 189 26.91 8.60 -22.08
CA ARG A 189 26.88 8.73 -20.61
C ARG A 189 25.66 9.52 -20.13
N LEU A 190 25.34 10.63 -20.78
CA LEU A 190 24.15 11.44 -20.46
C LEU A 190 22.85 10.65 -20.68
N GLU A 191 22.75 9.91 -21.78
CA GLU A 191 21.59 9.03 -22.04
C GLU A 191 21.46 7.94 -20.95
N GLY A 192 22.59 7.34 -20.55
CA GLY A 192 22.62 6.37 -19.44
C GLY A 192 22.28 6.98 -18.07
N LEU A 193 22.62 8.24 -17.82
CA LEU A 193 22.20 8.97 -16.61
C LEU A 193 20.71 9.30 -16.63
N SER A 194 20.20 9.78 -17.77
CA SER A 194 18.77 10.06 -17.95
C SER A 194 17.92 8.81 -17.70
N GLY A 195 18.29 7.66 -18.29
CA GLY A 195 17.61 6.38 -18.05
C GLY A 195 17.62 5.96 -16.58
N ARG A 196 18.76 6.08 -15.88
CA ARG A 196 18.87 5.79 -14.44
C ARG A 196 17.99 6.72 -13.59
N LEU A 197 17.97 8.02 -13.91
CA LEU A 197 17.12 8.99 -13.21
C LEU A 197 15.63 8.78 -13.45
N GLN A 198 15.23 8.37 -14.66
CA GLN A 198 13.84 8.00 -14.94
C GLN A 198 13.44 6.77 -14.12
N HIS A 199 14.28 5.74 -14.06
CA HIS A 199 14.05 4.58 -13.19
C HIS A 199 13.95 4.98 -11.71
N LEU A 200 14.85 5.83 -11.23
CA LEU A 200 14.82 6.35 -9.86
C LEU A 200 13.55 7.15 -9.58
N ARG A 201 13.09 7.96 -10.54
CA ARG A 201 11.85 8.72 -10.44
C ARG A 201 10.64 7.79 -10.30
N GLU A 202 10.52 6.78 -11.15
CA GLU A 202 9.41 5.83 -11.08
C GLU A 202 9.48 4.93 -9.84
N ALA A 203 10.68 4.58 -9.38
CA ALA A 203 10.87 3.90 -8.10
C ALA A 203 10.43 4.78 -6.92
N THR A 204 10.85 6.05 -6.90
CA THR A 204 10.49 7.02 -5.86
C THR A 204 8.99 7.30 -5.84
N LYS A 205 8.34 7.47 -7.01
CA LYS A 205 6.89 7.59 -7.11
C LYS A 205 6.16 6.41 -6.50
N ARG A 206 6.57 5.18 -6.83
CA ARG A 206 5.98 3.97 -6.25
C ARG A 206 6.18 3.92 -4.74
N ARG A 207 7.37 4.27 -4.25
CA ARG A 207 7.69 4.36 -2.82
C ARG A 207 6.80 5.36 -2.10
N VAL A 208 6.71 6.59 -2.60
CA VAL A 208 5.86 7.64 -2.00
C VAL A 208 4.39 7.20 -2.00
N ALA A 209 3.92 6.55 -3.07
CA ALA A 209 2.55 6.06 -3.14
C ALA A 209 2.26 4.93 -2.14
N LEU A 210 3.21 4.01 -1.89
CA LEU A 210 3.09 2.99 -0.84
C LEU A 210 3.15 3.58 0.57
N MET A 211 3.97 4.62 0.76
CA MET A 211 4.10 5.33 2.03
C MET A 211 2.92 6.26 2.32
N SER A 212 2.20 6.70 1.29
CA SER A 212 1.16 7.74 1.40
C SER A 212 0.16 7.53 2.53
N PRO A 213 -0.31 6.31 2.86
CA PRO A 213 -1.26 6.13 3.96
C PRO A 213 -0.73 6.50 5.36
N PHE A 214 0.60 6.50 5.52
CA PHE A 214 1.30 6.78 6.78
C PHE A 214 1.88 8.20 6.85
N LEU A 215 1.82 8.93 5.74
CA LEU A 215 2.36 10.29 5.63
C LEU A 215 1.26 11.33 5.84
N GLN A 216 1.66 12.50 6.34
CA GLN A 216 0.80 13.67 6.36
C GLN A 216 0.41 14.04 4.92
N ARG A 217 -0.89 14.15 4.67
CA ARG A 217 -1.40 14.67 3.41
C ARG A 217 -1.13 16.15 3.34
N LYS A 218 -0.37 16.58 2.33
CA LYS A 218 -0.12 18.00 2.04
C LYS A 218 -0.76 18.46 0.72
N ASP A 219 -1.31 17.52 -0.05
CA ASP A 219 -1.74 17.78 -1.43
C ASP A 219 -3.04 18.62 -1.51
N ASP A 220 -3.93 18.51 -0.51
CA ASP A 220 -5.27 19.12 -0.56
C ASP A 220 -5.47 20.28 0.44
N GLY A 221 -4.41 20.70 1.15
CA GLY A 221 -4.47 21.75 2.18
C GLY A 221 -5.28 21.39 3.43
N GLN A 222 -5.79 20.16 3.53
CA GLN A 222 -6.34 19.59 4.75
C GLN A 222 -5.37 18.56 5.30
N ASP A 223 -4.84 18.85 6.49
CA ASP A 223 -4.05 17.89 7.24
C ASP A 223 -4.91 16.66 7.58
N GLU A 224 -4.33 15.47 7.47
CA GLU A 224 -5.01 14.24 7.86
C GLU A 224 -5.28 14.27 9.37
N GLU A 225 -6.55 14.28 9.76
CA GLU A 225 -6.97 14.35 11.16
C GLU A 225 -7.06 12.93 11.76
N ILE A 226 -6.45 12.73 12.93
CA ILE A 226 -6.64 11.51 13.73
C ILE A 226 -7.80 11.77 14.70
N VAL A 227 -8.86 10.98 14.56
CA VAL A 227 -10.02 11.01 15.45
C VAL A 227 -10.00 9.83 16.41
N SER A 228 -10.49 10.04 17.62
CA SER A 228 -10.46 9.02 18.68
C SER A 228 -11.77 8.99 19.46
N VAL A 229 -12.17 7.81 19.91
CA VAL A 229 -13.26 7.61 20.87
C VAL A 229 -12.76 6.77 22.04
N THR A 230 -13.30 7.00 23.22
CA THR A 230 -12.98 6.21 24.41
C THR A 230 -14.16 5.30 24.74
N VAL A 231 -13.94 3.99 24.82
CA VAL A 231 -14.96 3.01 25.19
C VAL A 231 -14.47 2.20 26.38
N LEU A 232 -15.23 2.21 27.48
CA LEU A 232 -14.85 1.52 28.72
C LEU A 232 -13.41 1.86 29.19
N GLY A 233 -13.03 3.15 29.12
CA GLY A 233 -11.70 3.63 29.49
C GLY A 233 -10.57 3.31 28.50
N ARG A 234 -10.86 2.61 27.40
CA ARG A 234 -9.87 2.24 26.38
C ARG A 234 -10.10 3.08 25.12
N ARG A 235 -9.02 3.62 24.56
CA ARG A 235 -9.05 4.47 23.36
C ARG A 235 -9.07 3.62 22.08
N VAL A 236 -9.84 4.08 21.09
CA VAL A 236 -9.81 3.59 19.71
C VAL A 236 -9.60 4.82 18.81
N SER A 237 -8.52 4.82 18.03
CA SER A 237 -8.12 5.97 17.20
C SER A 237 -8.02 5.55 15.74
N THR A 238 -8.47 6.37 14.80
CA THR A 238 -8.37 6.09 13.37
C THR A 238 -8.22 7.38 12.57
N ARG A 239 -7.89 7.28 11.29
CA ARG A 239 -7.85 8.43 10.38
C ARG A 239 -9.25 8.89 10.04
N LEU A 240 -9.45 10.19 9.93
CA LEU A 240 -10.72 10.75 9.45
C LEU A 240 -11.04 10.26 8.04
N SER A 241 -10.04 10.17 7.16
CA SER A 241 -10.18 9.62 5.81
C SER A 241 -10.69 8.18 5.78
N THR A 242 -10.25 7.34 6.72
CA THR A 242 -10.73 5.95 6.88
C THR A 242 -12.24 5.91 7.17
N LEU A 243 -12.76 6.86 7.95
CA LEU A 243 -14.19 6.96 8.22
C LEU A 243 -14.97 7.61 7.07
N MET A 244 -14.39 8.62 6.42
CA MET A 244 -14.97 9.26 5.24
C MET A 244 -15.11 8.28 4.07
N ALA A 245 -14.23 7.29 3.95
CA ALA A 245 -14.35 6.22 2.98
C ALA A 245 -15.64 5.38 3.15
N MET A 246 -16.24 5.39 4.35
CA MET A 246 -17.55 4.77 4.63
C MET A 246 -18.74 5.72 4.38
N GLY A 247 -18.47 6.99 4.03
CA GLY A 247 -19.43 8.06 3.83
C GLY A 247 -19.50 9.04 5.02
N GLU A 248 -19.58 10.33 4.72
CA GLU A 248 -19.66 11.43 5.72
C GLU A 248 -20.95 11.40 6.57
N HIS A 249 -21.97 10.69 6.10
CA HIS A 249 -23.21 10.47 6.83
C HIS A 249 -23.27 9.08 7.49
N SER A 250 -22.20 8.29 7.40
CA SER A 250 -22.15 7.00 8.08
C SER A 250 -22.22 7.23 9.59
N THR A 251 -22.92 6.34 10.27
CA THR A 251 -23.06 6.45 11.73
C THR A 251 -21.71 6.18 12.42
N ILE A 252 -20.81 5.38 11.81
CA ILE A 252 -19.46 5.17 12.32
C ILE A 252 -18.64 6.47 12.23
N TYR A 253 -18.78 7.26 11.16
CA TYR A 253 -18.21 8.60 11.08
C TYR A 253 -18.79 9.51 12.18
N ASN A 254 -20.11 9.53 12.35
CA ASN A 254 -20.75 10.33 13.39
C ASN A 254 -20.34 9.89 14.81
N ARG A 255 -20.05 8.60 15.03
CA ARG A 255 -19.54 8.10 16.32
C ARG A 255 -18.22 8.75 16.72
N PHE A 256 -17.31 8.93 15.77
CA PHE A 256 -16.01 9.57 16.05
C PHE A 256 -16.06 11.10 15.99
N ARG A 257 -16.98 11.69 15.20
CA ARG A 257 -17.02 13.16 14.99
C ARG A 257 -18.00 13.89 15.90
N ARG A 258 -19.20 13.34 16.09
CA ARG A 258 -20.33 14.01 16.74
C ARG A 258 -20.63 13.44 18.12
N TRP A 259 -20.30 12.17 18.36
CA TRP A 259 -20.63 11.44 19.58
C TRP A 259 -19.39 10.99 20.36
N SER A 260 -18.23 11.62 20.13
CA SER A 260 -16.95 11.23 20.75
C SER A 260 -16.96 11.35 22.28
N ASP A 261 -17.71 12.31 22.81
CA ASP A 261 -17.68 12.72 24.22
C ASP A 261 -18.93 12.30 25.01
N ALA A 262 -19.92 11.68 24.36
CA ALA A 262 -21.20 11.38 25.00
C ALA A 262 -21.12 10.07 25.81
N ASP A 263 -21.64 10.11 27.05
CA ASP A 263 -21.87 8.98 27.99
C ASP A 263 -22.68 7.78 27.44
N ILE A 264 -22.97 7.76 26.13
CA ILE A 264 -23.57 6.65 25.37
C ILE A 264 -22.64 5.41 25.34
N ILE A 265 -21.43 5.54 25.90
CA ILE A 265 -20.31 4.59 25.89
C ILE A 265 -20.57 3.25 26.59
N SER A 266 -21.69 3.05 27.30
CA SER A 266 -21.90 1.79 28.05
C SER A 266 -22.36 0.59 27.21
N ALA A 267 -22.93 0.79 26.02
CA ALA A 267 -23.69 -0.28 25.34
C ALA A 267 -22.92 -1.07 24.27
N THR A 268 -21.76 -0.61 23.80
CA THR A 268 -21.00 -1.31 22.74
C THR A 268 -19.76 -2.00 23.32
N PRO A 269 -19.63 -3.34 23.20
CA PRO A 269 -18.39 -4.03 23.51
C PRO A 269 -17.22 -3.46 22.71
N ILE A 270 -16.11 -3.16 23.40
CA ILE A 270 -14.96 -2.52 22.75
C ILE A 270 -14.34 -3.38 21.65
N ASP A 271 -14.23 -4.69 21.85
CA ASP A 271 -13.59 -5.58 20.89
C ASP A 271 -14.31 -5.55 19.55
N SER A 272 -15.64 -5.47 19.59
CA SER A 272 -16.46 -5.35 18.40
C SER A 272 -16.34 -4.00 17.71
N LEU A 273 -16.23 -2.89 18.45
CA LEU A 273 -15.91 -1.60 17.85
C LEU A 273 -14.52 -1.64 17.17
N ARG A 274 -13.51 -2.20 17.84
CA ARG A 274 -12.15 -2.34 17.29
C ARG A 274 -12.13 -3.16 16.00
N LEU A 275 -12.96 -4.20 15.92
CA LEU A 275 -13.16 -5.02 14.74
C LEU A 275 -13.82 -4.26 13.58
N ILE A 276 -14.85 -3.47 13.86
CA ILE A 276 -15.53 -2.66 12.85
C ILE A 276 -14.55 -1.62 12.28
N VAL A 277 -13.79 -0.96 13.16
CA VAL A 277 -12.78 0.02 12.75
C VAL A 277 -11.65 -0.66 11.96
N ASP A 278 -11.23 -1.88 12.34
CA ASP A 278 -10.29 -2.66 11.52
C ASP A 278 -10.81 -2.93 10.11
N LEU A 279 -12.07 -3.32 9.95
CA LEU A 279 -12.68 -3.49 8.63
C LEU A 279 -12.62 -2.20 7.80
N CYS A 280 -12.98 -1.06 8.42
CA CYS A 280 -12.88 0.25 7.77
C CYS A 280 -11.43 0.57 7.35
N ARG A 281 -10.45 0.35 8.25
CA ARG A 281 -9.02 0.57 7.99
C ARG A 281 -8.54 -0.25 6.81
N ARG A 282 -8.81 -1.55 6.80
CA ARG A 282 -8.39 -2.44 5.72
C ARG A 282 -9.03 -2.04 4.40
N PHE A 283 -10.31 -1.67 4.41
CA PHE A 283 -11.00 -1.19 3.22
C PHE A 283 -10.35 0.08 2.65
N ALA A 284 -10.10 1.08 3.50
CA ALA A 284 -9.50 2.36 3.12
C ALA A 284 -8.05 2.18 2.63
N LEU A 285 -7.20 1.48 3.39
CA LEU A 285 -5.80 1.23 3.03
C LEU A 285 -5.66 0.47 1.71
N THR A 286 -6.51 -0.53 1.47
CA THR A 286 -6.52 -1.27 0.20
C THR A 286 -7.01 -0.39 -0.97
N ALA A 287 -7.72 0.72 -0.71
CA ALA A 287 -8.15 1.67 -1.75
C ALA A 287 -7.04 2.67 -2.10
N GLU A 288 -6.23 3.05 -1.11
CA GLU A 288 -5.15 4.03 -1.26
C GLU A 288 -3.88 3.45 -1.89
N LEU A 289 -3.59 2.16 -1.68
CA LEU A 289 -2.33 1.57 -2.11
C LEU A 289 -2.28 1.30 -3.64
N PRO A 290 -1.17 1.69 -4.32
CA PRO A 290 -1.00 1.55 -5.76
C PRO A 290 -0.78 0.08 -6.19
N GLY A 291 -1.56 -0.36 -7.17
CA GLY A 291 -1.64 -1.77 -7.55
C GLY A 291 -2.34 -2.53 -6.43
N GLN A 292 -3.41 -3.25 -6.76
CA GLN A 292 -4.02 -4.20 -5.82
C GLN A 292 -3.06 -5.40 -5.62
N ALA A 293 -1.82 -5.14 -5.18
CA ALA A 293 -0.96 -6.15 -4.60
C ALA A 293 -1.82 -6.86 -3.58
N ALA A 294 -2.01 -8.17 -3.77
CA ALA A 294 -3.02 -9.04 -3.18
C ALA A 294 -3.05 -8.96 -1.63
N LEU A 295 -3.47 -7.80 -1.13
CA LEU A 295 -3.66 -7.53 0.26
C LEU A 295 -5.01 -8.15 0.58
N PRO A 296 -5.05 -9.11 1.51
CA PRO A 296 -6.27 -9.81 1.90
C PRO A 296 -7.37 -8.89 2.47
N GLY A 297 -7.20 -7.57 2.47
CA GLY A 297 -7.94 -6.64 3.32
C GLY A 297 -9.24 -6.11 2.77
N GLY A 298 -9.42 -6.04 1.44
CA GLY A 298 -10.61 -5.45 0.83
C GLY A 298 -11.70 -6.44 0.44
N SER A 299 -11.41 -7.74 0.43
CA SER A 299 -12.40 -8.79 0.21
C SER A 299 -12.49 -9.62 1.48
N LEU A 300 -13.71 -10.03 1.83
CA LEU A 300 -14.01 -10.99 2.90
C LEU A 300 -13.36 -12.38 2.69
N GLU A 301 -12.55 -12.53 1.63
CA GLU A 301 -11.77 -13.69 1.19
C GLU A 301 -10.82 -14.25 2.25
N SER A 302 -10.34 -13.42 3.17
CA SER A 302 -9.21 -13.78 4.05
C SER A 302 -9.64 -14.42 5.35
N GLY A 303 -10.89 -14.87 5.39
CA GLY A 303 -11.60 -15.17 6.64
C GLY A 303 -11.87 -13.87 7.38
N PRO A 304 -13.04 -13.61 7.92
CA PRO A 304 -13.19 -12.56 8.91
C PRO A 304 -12.62 -13.04 10.24
N MET A 305 -12.04 -12.14 11.04
CA MET A 305 -11.67 -12.41 12.44
C MET A 305 -12.90 -12.93 13.22
N TRP A 306 -14.12 -12.64 12.76
CA TRP A 306 -15.32 -13.24 13.35
C TRP A 306 -15.40 -14.77 13.20
N ARG A 307 -14.69 -15.43 12.28
CA ARG A 307 -14.64 -16.91 12.24
C ARG A 307 -13.90 -17.52 13.44
N THR A 308 -13.01 -16.78 14.08
CA THR A 308 -12.40 -17.20 15.35
C THR A 308 -13.29 -16.86 16.55
N LEU A 309 -14.33 -16.04 16.35
CA LEU A 309 -15.37 -15.80 17.34
C LEU A 309 -16.36 -16.96 17.34
N ASP A 310 -16.87 -17.29 18.53
CA ASP A 310 -18.02 -18.19 18.66
C ASP A 310 -19.28 -17.60 18.00
N ASP A 311 -20.25 -18.47 17.65
CA ASP A 311 -21.46 -18.08 16.91
C ASP A 311 -22.21 -16.89 17.55
N LYS A 312 -22.25 -16.82 18.88
CA LYS A 312 -22.93 -15.72 19.60
C LYS A 312 -22.22 -14.40 19.41
N ARG A 313 -20.88 -14.41 19.46
CA ARG A 313 -20.05 -13.21 19.21
C ARG A 313 -20.12 -12.79 17.74
N GLN A 314 -20.29 -13.73 16.81
CA GLN A 314 -20.51 -13.43 15.40
C GLN A 314 -21.85 -12.71 15.17
N GLU A 315 -22.93 -13.24 15.74
CA GLU A 315 -24.26 -12.62 15.67
C GLU A 315 -24.23 -11.20 16.26
N LEU A 316 -23.67 -11.06 17.46
CA LEU A 316 -23.50 -9.77 18.12
C LEU A 316 -22.69 -8.79 17.25
N PHE A 317 -21.63 -9.26 16.60
CA PHE A 317 -20.83 -8.45 15.69
C PHE A 317 -21.64 -7.97 14.48
N LEU A 318 -22.46 -8.83 13.87
CA LEU A 318 -23.34 -8.47 12.76
C LEU A 318 -24.42 -7.47 13.19
N ASP A 319 -24.99 -7.63 14.38
CA ASP A 319 -25.96 -6.70 14.96
C ASP A 319 -25.34 -5.31 15.17
N MET A 320 -24.08 -5.25 15.60
CA MET A 320 -23.37 -3.96 15.71
C MET A 320 -23.03 -3.34 14.37
N LEU A 321 -22.63 -4.14 13.36
CA LEU A 321 -22.48 -3.60 12.01
C LEU A 321 -23.79 -2.96 11.54
N ALA A 322 -24.92 -3.65 11.74
CA ALA A 322 -26.24 -3.14 11.40
C ALA A 322 -26.61 -1.86 12.19
N MET A 323 -26.27 -1.79 13.48
CA MET A 323 -26.41 -0.57 14.28
C MET A 323 -25.65 0.61 13.65
N TYR A 324 -24.52 0.35 13.00
CA TYR A 324 -23.79 1.39 12.27
C TYR A 324 -24.27 1.65 10.84
N ASN A 325 -25.37 1.02 10.41
CA ASN A 325 -25.80 1.02 9.02
C ASN A 325 -24.68 0.55 8.07
N LEU A 326 -23.81 -0.32 8.59
CA LEU A 326 -22.78 -1.01 7.83
C LEU A 326 -23.29 -2.41 7.56
N ARG A 327 -23.13 -2.86 6.32
CA ARG A 327 -23.50 -4.21 5.91
C ARG A 327 -22.25 -4.98 5.56
N ARG A 328 -22.34 -6.30 5.65
CA ARG A 328 -21.24 -7.19 5.27
C ARG A 328 -20.77 -6.92 3.84
N GLU A 329 -21.71 -6.58 2.95
CA GLU A 329 -21.45 -6.44 1.53
C GLU A 329 -20.78 -5.12 1.17
N ASP A 330 -20.84 -4.12 2.07
CA ASP A 330 -20.14 -2.84 1.91
C ASP A 330 -18.61 -3.03 1.97
N PHE A 331 -18.14 -4.14 2.55
CA PHE A 331 -16.72 -4.52 2.65
C PHE A 331 -16.30 -5.61 1.66
N CYS A 332 -17.18 -5.98 0.72
CA CYS A 332 -16.80 -6.89 -0.34
C CYS A 332 -16.26 -6.08 -1.53
N ARG A 333 -15.14 -6.52 -2.10
CA ARG A 333 -14.66 -6.03 -3.39
C ARG A 333 -15.05 -6.99 -4.51
N GLY A 334 -15.38 -6.40 -5.66
CA GLY A 334 -15.53 -7.16 -6.89
C GLY A 334 -14.20 -7.76 -7.35
N PRO A 335 -14.24 -8.74 -8.26
CA PRO A 335 -13.02 -9.33 -8.82
C PRO A 335 -12.15 -8.26 -9.49
N GLU A 336 -10.83 -8.40 -9.32
CA GLU A 336 -9.83 -7.49 -9.89
C GLU A 336 -10.02 -7.29 -11.40
N GLY A 337 -9.93 -6.04 -11.86
CA GLY A 337 -10.09 -5.66 -13.27
C GLY A 337 -11.54 -5.54 -13.78
N SER A 338 -12.54 -5.87 -12.95
CA SER A 338 -13.96 -5.79 -13.33
C SER A 338 -14.52 -4.38 -13.20
N THR A 339 -14.68 -3.68 -14.32
CA THR A 339 -15.32 -2.36 -14.37
C THR A 339 -16.81 -2.37 -14.00
N LEU A 340 -17.44 -3.55 -13.98
CA LEU A 340 -18.84 -3.70 -13.62
C LEU A 340 -19.05 -3.91 -12.12
N MET A 341 -18.00 -4.29 -11.38
CA MET A 341 -18.07 -4.59 -9.94
C MET A 341 -17.10 -3.74 -9.08
N CYS A 342 -16.44 -2.73 -9.66
CA CYS A 342 -15.42 -1.92 -8.99
C CYS A 342 -15.90 -1.15 -7.73
N GLY A 343 -17.20 -1.06 -7.45
CA GLY A 343 -17.75 -0.25 -6.36
C GLY A 343 -18.42 -1.02 -5.20
N GLY A 344 -18.46 -2.35 -5.22
CA GLY A 344 -19.13 -3.15 -4.17
C GLY A 344 -20.67 -3.05 -4.14
N GLU A 345 -21.26 -1.99 -4.70
CA GLU A 345 -22.71 -1.72 -4.74
C GLU A 345 -23.55 -2.89 -5.28
N MET A 346 -23.00 -3.62 -6.26
CA MET A 346 -23.67 -4.78 -6.88
C MET A 346 -23.53 -6.07 -6.06
N ILE A 347 -22.59 -6.14 -5.12
CA ILE A 347 -22.32 -7.37 -4.37
C ILE A 347 -23.45 -7.66 -3.39
N GLY A 348 -24.02 -6.62 -2.76
CA GLY A 348 -25.21 -6.75 -1.91
C GLY A 348 -26.40 -7.41 -2.61
N PRO A 349 -26.89 -6.84 -3.72
CA PRO A 349 -27.95 -7.44 -4.53
C PRO A 349 -27.60 -8.84 -5.05
N LEU A 350 -26.39 -9.05 -5.58
CA LEU A 350 -25.96 -10.34 -6.10
C LEU A 350 -25.90 -11.42 -5.01
N ALA A 351 -25.42 -11.08 -3.82
CA ALA A 351 -25.38 -11.99 -2.67
C ALA A 351 -26.77 -12.46 -2.25
N LYS A 352 -27.79 -11.59 -2.39
CA LYS A 352 -29.19 -11.94 -2.14
C LYS A 352 -29.80 -12.81 -3.24
N TRP A 353 -29.33 -12.67 -4.48
CA TRP A 353 -29.85 -13.42 -5.63
C TRP A 353 -29.25 -14.81 -5.78
N MET A 354 -28.01 -15.00 -5.34
CA MET A 354 -27.39 -16.32 -5.29
C MET A 354 -27.99 -17.17 -4.17
N ARG A 355 -28.10 -18.49 -4.39
CA ARG A 355 -28.77 -19.37 -3.42
C ARG A 355 -28.02 -19.36 -2.09
N SER A 356 -28.79 -19.37 -0.99
CA SER A 356 -28.26 -19.44 0.38
C SER A 356 -27.37 -20.68 0.55
N GLY A 357 -26.06 -20.50 0.48
CA GLY A 357 -25.07 -21.57 0.56
C GLY A 357 -23.86 -21.36 -0.34
N GLU A 358 -24.02 -20.64 -1.46
CA GLU A 358 -22.92 -20.35 -2.38
C GLU A 358 -22.14 -19.11 -1.93
N ARG A 359 -20.86 -19.33 -1.62
CA ARG A 359 -19.97 -18.33 -1.05
C ARG A 359 -19.53 -17.37 -2.15
N MET A 360 -19.98 -16.11 -2.12
CA MET A 360 -19.46 -14.99 -2.94
C MET A 360 -17.98 -14.66 -2.72
N HIS A 361 -17.31 -15.37 -1.80
CA HIS A 361 -16.03 -15.02 -1.22
C HIS A 361 -14.83 -15.46 -2.05
N HIS A 362 -14.97 -15.72 -3.35
CA HIS A 362 -13.83 -15.98 -4.24
C HIS A 362 -14.22 -15.73 -5.71
N MET A 363 -14.72 -14.52 -6.00
CA MET A 363 -14.99 -14.14 -7.38
C MET A 363 -13.68 -13.81 -8.07
N GLN A 364 -13.38 -14.50 -9.17
CA GLN A 364 -12.25 -14.21 -10.03
C GLN A 364 -12.74 -13.70 -11.38
N LEU A 365 -12.13 -12.64 -11.89
CA LEU A 365 -12.42 -12.17 -13.25
C LEU A 365 -11.74 -13.10 -14.26
N LEU A 366 -12.50 -14.07 -14.77
CA LEU A 366 -12.01 -14.98 -15.80
C LEU A 366 -11.90 -14.30 -17.17
N TYR A 367 -12.88 -13.47 -17.51
CA TYR A 367 -12.98 -12.85 -18.84
C TYR A 367 -13.60 -11.44 -18.78
N LYS A 368 -13.10 -10.53 -19.62
CA LYS A 368 -13.66 -9.20 -19.85
C LYS A 368 -13.53 -8.84 -21.33
N ALA A 369 -14.66 -8.62 -22.01
CA ALA A 369 -14.68 -8.37 -23.45
C ALA A 369 -13.76 -7.21 -23.91
N SER A 370 -13.66 -6.13 -23.12
CA SER A 370 -12.78 -4.99 -23.44
C SER A 370 -11.29 -5.28 -23.25
N ARG A 371 -10.92 -6.33 -22.50
CA ARG A 371 -9.54 -6.76 -22.25
C ARG A 371 -9.16 -7.90 -23.19
N ASP A 372 -10.04 -8.89 -23.28
CA ASP A 372 -9.77 -10.17 -23.92
C ASP A 372 -10.28 -10.22 -25.37
N GLY A 373 -11.09 -9.25 -25.80
CA GLY A 373 -11.72 -9.18 -27.13
C GLY A 373 -13.14 -9.74 -27.14
N PHE A 374 -13.96 -9.36 -28.11
CA PHE A 374 -15.41 -9.67 -28.18
C PHE A 374 -15.74 -11.01 -28.86
N GLU A 375 -14.72 -11.82 -29.20
CA GLU A 375 -14.88 -13.07 -29.93
C GLU A 375 -15.32 -14.21 -29.01
N TYR A 376 -16.31 -15.00 -29.45
CA TYR A 376 -16.81 -16.16 -28.71
C TYR A 376 -15.71 -17.19 -28.41
N ILE A 377 -14.79 -17.42 -29.34
CA ILE A 377 -13.70 -18.40 -29.19
C ILE A 377 -12.84 -18.07 -27.96
N ARG A 378 -12.48 -16.79 -27.78
CA ARG A 378 -11.66 -16.35 -26.64
C ARG A 378 -12.38 -16.47 -25.31
N LEU A 379 -13.70 -16.21 -25.30
CA LEU A 379 -14.54 -16.47 -24.13
C LEU A 379 -14.52 -17.97 -23.80
N ALA A 380 -14.66 -18.82 -24.81
CA ALA A 380 -14.70 -20.27 -24.62
C ALA A 380 -13.40 -20.85 -24.07
N GLU A 381 -12.26 -20.39 -24.58
CA GLU A 381 -10.93 -20.76 -24.07
C GLU A 381 -10.78 -20.41 -22.57
N LYS A 382 -11.27 -19.25 -22.15
CA LYS A 382 -11.19 -18.79 -20.75
C LYS A 382 -12.16 -19.50 -19.81
N LEU A 383 -13.26 -20.03 -20.33
CA LEU A 383 -14.31 -20.72 -19.55
C LEU A 383 -14.19 -22.25 -19.55
N SER A 384 -13.11 -22.81 -20.09
CA SER A 384 -12.94 -24.25 -20.29
C SER A 384 -12.74 -25.09 -19.01
N ASP A 385 -12.72 -24.48 -17.81
CA ASP A 385 -12.58 -25.19 -16.53
C ASP A 385 -13.95 -25.70 -16.02
N PRO A 386 -14.17 -27.03 -15.91
CA PRO A 386 -15.49 -27.62 -15.70
C PRO A 386 -15.99 -27.66 -14.24
N HIS A 387 -15.36 -26.97 -13.29
CA HIS A 387 -15.68 -27.16 -11.86
C HIS A 387 -16.11 -25.89 -11.10
N ARG A 388 -16.50 -24.80 -11.77
CA ARG A 388 -16.82 -23.52 -11.11
C ARG A 388 -18.20 -22.99 -11.48
N ALA A 389 -18.94 -22.49 -10.50
CA ALA A 389 -20.11 -21.65 -10.75
C ALA A 389 -19.67 -20.35 -11.43
N LEU A 390 -20.46 -19.86 -12.37
CA LEU A 390 -20.11 -18.68 -13.17
C LEU A 390 -21.13 -17.56 -12.97
N LEU A 391 -20.62 -16.36 -12.77
CA LEU A 391 -21.40 -15.13 -12.79
C LEU A 391 -21.04 -14.34 -14.06
N ILE A 392 -22.01 -14.19 -14.96
CA ILE A 392 -21.86 -13.40 -16.19
C ILE A 392 -22.56 -12.07 -15.98
N LEU A 393 -21.82 -10.98 -16.15
CA LEU A 393 -22.35 -9.62 -16.07
C LEU A 393 -22.28 -8.95 -17.45
N VAL A 394 -23.42 -8.49 -17.95
CA VAL A 394 -23.54 -7.82 -19.25
C VAL A 394 -24.17 -6.45 -19.04
N ARG A 395 -23.46 -5.40 -19.43
CA ARG A 395 -24.01 -4.04 -19.43
C ARG A 395 -24.45 -3.67 -20.85
N SER A 396 -25.75 -3.41 -21.02
CA SER A 396 -26.30 -2.97 -22.29
C SER A 396 -26.03 -1.48 -22.52
N SER A 397 -25.58 -1.13 -23.73
CA SER A 397 -25.57 0.24 -24.23
C SER A 397 -26.66 0.35 -25.29
N PRO A 398 -27.56 1.36 -25.26
CA PRO A 398 -27.49 2.61 -24.50
C PRO A 398 -28.19 2.61 -23.12
N GLY A 399 -28.84 1.51 -22.72
CA GLY A 399 -29.77 1.50 -21.57
C GLY A 399 -29.16 1.62 -20.18
N ARG A 400 -27.82 1.54 -20.01
CA ARG A 400 -27.14 1.35 -18.70
C ARG A 400 -27.62 0.14 -17.89
N GLU A 401 -28.54 -0.65 -18.42
CA GLU A 401 -29.07 -1.85 -17.80
C GLU A 401 -27.96 -2.89 -17.64
N LEU A 402 -27.88 -3.43 -16.43
CA LEU A 402 -26.94 -4.48 -16.08
C LEU A 402 -27.71 -5.79 -15.92
N LEU A 403 -27.47 -6.72 -16.81
CA LEU A 403 -27.94 -8.09 -16.71
C LEU A 403 -26.90 -8.92 -15.96
N ALA A 404 -27.35 -9.72 -15.00
CA ALA A 404 -26.53 -10.70 -14.31
C ALA A 404 -27.11 -12.10 -14.53
N ILE A 405 -26.28 -13.06 -14.89
CA ILE A 405 -26.65 -14.47 -15.07
C ILE A 405 -25.75 -15.29 -14.16
N HIS A 406 -26.35 -16.01 -13.22
CA HIS A 406 -25.66 -16.99 -12.38
C HIS A 406 -25.87 -18.39 -12.96
N LEU A 407 -24.79 -19.14 -13.14
CA LEU A 407 -24.79 -20.49 -13.69
C LEU A 407 -24.26 -21.46 -12.63
N ASP A 408 -25.18 -22.27 -12.10
CA ASP A 408 -24.90 -23.31 -11.09
C ASP A 408 -24.24 -24.52 -11.80
N GLY A 409 -22.91 -24.50 -11.96
CA GLY A 409 -22.12 -25.64 -12.44
C GLY A 409 -21.41 -25.45 -13.80
N PRO A 410 -20.73 -26.51 -14.31
CA PRO A 410 -19.96 -26.43 -15.54
C PRO A 410 -20.79 -25.99 -16.74
N VAL A 411 -20.28 -25.00 -17.47
CA VAL A 411 -20.81 -24.64 -18.77
C VAL A 411 -20.14 -25.47 -19.84
N ARG A 412 -20.92 -26.31 -20.52
CA ARG A 412 -20.49 -26.95 -21.77
C ARG A 412 -20.79 -26.02 -22.91
N LEU A 413 -19.75 -25.35 -23.40
CA LEU A 413 -19.88 -24.49 -24.55
C LEU A 413 -20.03 -25.33 -25.84
N PRO A 414 -20.97 -24.99 -26.73
CA PRO A 414 -21.06 -25.63 -28.03
C PRO A 414 -19.74 -25.45 -28.78
N ARG A 415 -19.23 -26.56 -29.32
CA ARG A 415 -18.01 -26.60 -30.14
C ARG A 415 -18.20 -25.90 -31.47
#